data_AF-A0A7V1EPG7-F1
#
_entry.id   AF-A0A7V1EPG7-F1
#
_cell.length_a   1.000
_cell.length_b   1.000
_cell.length_c   1.000
_cell.angle_alpha   90.00
_cell.angle_beta   90.00
_cell.angle_gamma   90.00
#
_symmetry.space_group_name_H-M   'P 1'
#
loop_
_entity.id
_entity.type
_entity.pdbx_description
1 polymer ?
#
loop_
_entity_poly.entity_id
_entity_poly.type
_entity_poly.pdbx_seq_one_letter_code
_entity_poly.pdbx_strand_id
1 'polypeptide(L)'
;MTLLEQPEYQHVENLQKTLIAVDSENITHYFNTFLNKKSNYLFIGKENLDEIYSDCTIVTNVVGGSLFQGQIGIIGPTRIPYAKITGILNHFSEIMNRVC
;
A
#
# COMPACT_ATOMS: atom_id res chain seq x y z
N MET A 1 -8.60 -12.25 13.78
CA MET A 1 -9.34 -12.21 12.51
C MET A 1 -8.34 -12.42 11.41
N THR A 2 -8.52 -13.49 10.64
CA THR A 2 -7.68 -13.77 9.48
C THR A 2 -8.09 -12.83 8.34
N LEU A 3 -7.14 -12.50 7.45
CA LEU A 3 -7.41 -11.63 6.30
C LEU A 3 -8.61 -12.16 5.47
N LEU A 4 -8.77 -13.48 5.38
CA LEU A 4 -9.81 -14.16 4.60
C LEU A 4 -11.22 -14.05 5.21
N GLU A 5 -11.38 -13.59 6.45
CA GLU A 5 -12.69 -13.42 7.09
C GLU A 5 -13.39 -12.11 6.72
N GLN A 6 -12.69 -11.17 6.05
CA GLN A 6 -13.30 -9.88 5.71
C GLN A 6 -14.35 -10.06 4.58
N PRO A 7 -15.46 -9.29 4.63
CA PRO A 7 -16.52 -9.38 3.62
C PRO A 7 -16.01 -9.13 2.19
N GLU A 8 -14.94 -8.34 2.04
CA GLU A 8 -14.28 -8.02 0.78
C GLU A 8 -13.64 -9.26 0.12
N TYR A 9 -13.26 -10.27 0.89
CA TYR A 9 -12.58 -11.49 0.42
C TYR A 9 -13.46 -12.73 0.38
N GLN A 10 -14.77 -12.59 0.61
CA GLN A 10 -15.72 -13.71 0.53
C GLN A 10 -16.00 -14.15 -0.92
N HIS A 11 -15.64 -13.32 -1.90
CA HIS A 11 -15.76 -13.63 -3.32
C HIS A 11 -14.39 -14.06 -3.86
N VAL A 12 -14.35 -15.24 -4.49
CA VAL A 12 -13.11 -15.82 -5.03
C VAL A 12 -12.44 -14.88 -6.04
N GLU A 13 -13.22 -14.16 -6.84
CA GLU A 13 -12.72 -13.18 -7.81
C GLU A 13 -11.92 -12.05 -7.13
N ASN A 14 -12.44 -11.49 -6.02
CA ASN A 14 -11.76 -10.44 -5.27
C ASN A 14 -10.47 -10.95 -4.61
N LEU A 15 -10.49 -12.19 -4.12
CA LEU A 15 -9.34 -12.83 -3.52
C LEU A 15 -8.24 -13.11 -4.55
N GLN A 16 -8.60 -13.60 -5.75
CA GLN A 16 -7.67 -13.78 -6.86
C GLN A 16 -7.05 -12.45 -7.31
N LYS A 17 -7.86 -11.41 -7.48
CA LYS A 17 -7.36 -10.06 -7.81
C LYS A 17 -6.39 -9.55 -6.74
N THR A 18 -6.72 -9.73 -5.46
CA THR A 18 -5.84 -9.30 -4.36
C THR A 18 -4.53 -10.06 -4.36
N LEU A 19 -4.55 -11.37 -4.60
CA LEU A 19 -3.32 -12.19 -4.71
C LEU A 19 -2.42 -11.73 -5.86
N ILE A 20 -3.01 -11.38 -7.01
CA ILE A 20 -2.27 -10.81 -8.14
C ILE A 20 -1.71 -9.45 -7.77
N ALA A 21 -2.50 -8.59 -7.12
CA ALA A 21 -2.10 -7.25 -6.70
C ALA A 21 -0.95 -7.25 -5.67
N VAL A 22 -0.87 -8.28 -4.81
CA VAL A 22 0.22 -8.40 -3.82
C VAL A 22 1.44 -9.17 -4.34
N ASP A 23 1.42 -9.61 -5.59
CA ASP A 23 2.58 -10.24 -6.21
C ASP A 23 3.75 -9.25 -6.33
N SER A 24 4.96 -9.75 -6.05
CA SER A 24 6.16 -8.90 -6.01
C SER A 24 6.46 -8.19 -7.33
N GLU A 25 6.17 -8.81 -8.47
CA GLU A 25 6.40 -8.22 -9.78
C GLU A 25 5.41 -7.10 -10.04
N ASN A 26 4.13 -7.31 -9.72
CA ASN A 26 3.07 -6.31 -9.87
C ASN A 26 3.27 -5.11 -8.95
N ILE A 27 3.66 -5.33 -7.69
CA ILE A 27 3.99 -4.24 -6.76
C ILE A 27 5.19 -3.46 -7.28
N THR A 28 6.26 -4.14 -7.68
CA THR A 28 7.48 -3.50 -8.16
C THR A 28 7.21 -2.67 -9.41
N HIS A 29 6.43 -3.22 -10.35
CA HIS A 29 5.99 -2.51 -11.54
C HIS A 29 5.17 -1.27 -11.17
N TYR A 30 4.14 -1.41 -10.33
CA TYR A 30 3.29 -0.29 -9.91
C TYR A 30 4.10 0.84 -9.26
N PHE A 31 4.98 0.49 -8.32
CA PHE A 31 5.82 1.47 -7.62
C PHE A 31 6.78 2.18 -8.57
N ASN A 32 7.45 1.46 -9.48
CA ASN A 32 8.41 2.06 -10.40
C ASN A 32 7.74 2.92 -11.49
N THR A 33 6.54 2.54 -11.92
CA THR A 33 5.83 3.21 -13.01
C THR A 33 5.08 4.45 -12.51
N PHE A 34 4.47 4.38 -11.31
CA PHE A 34 3.53 5.42 -10.86
C PHE A 34 4.01 6.22 -9.64
N LEU A 35 4.93 5.70 -8.82
CA LEU A 35 5.34 6.35 -7.57
C LEU A 35 6.74 6.94 -7.68
N ASN A 36 6.88 8.21 -7.29
CA ASN A 36 8.18 8.84 -7.11
C ASN A 36 8.69 8.60 -5.68
N LYS A 37 9.91 8.07 -5.54
CA LYS A 37 10.62 7.79 -4.27
C LYS A 37 10.72 8.96 -3.27
N LYS A 38 10.30 10.17 -3.64
CA LYS A 38 10.33 11.37 -2.80
C LYS A 38 8.97 11.87 -2.32
N SER A 39 7.88 11.18 -2.68
CA SER A 39 6.52 11.59 -2.33
C SER A 39 5.76 10.50 -1.57
N ASN A 40 4.88 10.93 -0.68
CA ASN A 40 3.88 10.08 -0.04
C ASN A 40 2.61 10.05 -0.91
N TYR A 41 1.91 8.92 -0.89
CA TYR A 41 0.72 8.72 -1.71
C TYR A 41 -0.41 8.07 -0.93
N LEU A 42 -1.65 8.40 -1.30
CA LEU A 42 -2.87 7.74 -0.86
C LEU A 42 -3.76 7.59 -2.10
N PHE A 43 -3.99 6.36 -2.51
CA PHE A 43 -4.88 6.01 -3.62
C PHE A 43 -5.97 5.08 -3.09
N ILE A 44 -7.23 5.42 -3.36
CA ILE A 44 -8.38 4.66 -2.88
C ILE A 44 -9.19 4.15 -4.06
N GLY A 45 -9.24 2.83 -4.20
CA GLY A 45 -10.06 2.14 -5.20
C GLY A 45 -9.79 2.65 -6.62
N LYS A 46 -10.77 3.31 -7.23
CA LYS A 46 -10.68 3.83 -8.61
C LYS A 46 -9.67 4.97 -8.80
N GLU A 47 -9.12 5.52 -7.74
CA GLU A 47 -8.02 6.50 -7.82
C GLU A 47 -6.68 5.84 -8.18
N ASN A 48 -6.57 4.52 -8.04
CA ASN A 48 -5.37 3.80 -8.45
C ASN A 48 -5.16 3.92 -9.97
N LEU A 49 -3.89 3.98 -10.36
CA LEU A 49 -3.48 4.22 -11.75
C LEU A 49 -3.41 2.94 -12.59
N ASP A 50 -3.79 1.82 -12.00
CA ASP A 50 -3.82 0.49 -12.60
C ASP A 50 -5.07 -0.25 -12.11
N GLU A 51 -5.77 -0.89 -13.05
CA GLU A 51 -7.06 -1.57 -12.82
C GLU A 51 -6.95 -2.74 -11.84
N ILE A 52 -5.77 -3.38 -11.75
CA ILE A 52 -5.50 -4.47 -10.79
C ILE A 52 -5.74 -3.98 -9.34
N TYR A 53 -5.48 -2.70 -9.08
CA TYR A 53 -5.60 -2.09 -7.76
C TYR A 53 -6.91 -1.31 -7.58
N SER A 54 -7.84 -1.34 -8.54
CA SER A 54 -9.10 -0.57 -8.49
C SER A 54 -10.02 -0.92 -7.30
N ASP A 55 -9.80 -2.08 -6.67
CA ASP A 55 -10.52 -2.57 -5.49
C ASP A 55 -9.68 -2.46 -4.19
N CYS A 56 -8.52 -1.79 -4.24
CA CYS A 56 -7.56 -1.67 -3.14
C CYS A 56 -7.35 -0.21 -2.70
N THR A 57 -6.92 -0.04 -1.45
CA THR A 57 -6.28 1.19 -0.98
C THR A 57 -4.78 0.99 -0.95
N ILE A 58 -4.04 1.95 -1.48
CA ILE A 58 -2.58 2.01 -1.41
C ILE A 58 -2.19 3.27 -0.66
N VAL A 59 -1.50 3.11 0.47
CA VAL A 59 -0.93 4.23 1.24
C VAL A 59 0.57 4.06 1.27
N THR A 60 1.35 5.03 0.80
CA THR A 60 2.80 4.96 0.83
C THR A 60 3.42 6.18 1.48
N ASN A 61 4.50 5.95 2.22
CA ASN A 61 5.36 6.98 2.78
C ASN A 61 6.81 6.74 2.37
N VAL A 62 7.53 7.83 2.18
CA VAL A 62 8.98 7.81 2.05
C VAL A 62 9.60 7.48 3.40
N VAL A 63 10.56 6.56 3.40
CA VAL A 63 11.35 6.17 4.57
C VAL A 63 12.82 6.17 4.22
N GLY A 64 13.67 6.63 5.13
CA GLY A 64 15.09 6.68 4.90
C GLY A 64 15.82 7.80 5.63
N GLY A 65 17.12 7.57 5.80
CA GLY A 65 18.09 8.54 6.33
C GLY A 65 19.00 9.09 5.21
N SER A 66 20.15 9.64 5.59
CA SER A 66 21.12 10.21 4.65
C SER A 66 21.77 9.18 3.72
N LEU A 67 21.81 7.91 4.12
CA LEU A 67 22.47 6.81 3.39
C LEU A 67 21.52 5.91 2.59
N PHE A 68 20.22 5.92 2.90
CA PHE A 68 19.22 5.08 2.26
C PHE A 68 17.89 5.81 2.16
N GLN A 69 17.26 5.80 0.99
CA GLN A 69 15.92 6.33 0.77
C GLN A 69 15.07 5.31 0.00
N GLY A 70 13.92 4.97 0.55
CA GLY A 70 12.96 4.04 -0.02
C GLY A 70 11.52 4.48 0.26
N GLN A 71 10.57 3.62 -0.13
CA GLN A 71 9.17 3.79 0.21
C GLN A 71 8.68 2.55 0.95
N ILE A 72 7.85 2.78 1.95
CA ILE A 72 7.04 1.74 2.57
C ILE A 72 5.58 2.00 2.24
N GLY A 73 4.86 0.94 1.90
CA GLY A 73 3.46 1.02 1.53
C GLY A 73 2.60 0.01 2.28
N ILE A 74 1.35 0.38 2.52
CA ILE A 74 0.29 -0.51 2.96
C ILE A 74 -0.68 -0.66 1.80
N ILE A 75 -0.96 -1.92 1.45
CA ILE A 75 -2.00 -2.30 0.49
C ILE A 75 -3.09 -3.02 1.29
N GLY A 76 -4.33 -2.59 1.12
CA GLY A 76 -5.47 -3.18 1.81
C GLY A 76 -6.78 -3.01 1.02
N PRO A 77 -7.91 -3.49 1.55
CA PRO A 77 -9.20 -3.28 0.92
C PRO A 77 -9.59 -1.79 0.91
N THR A 78 -10.55 -1.41 0.07
CA THR A 78 -11.03 -0.02 -0.01
C THR A 78 -11.59 0.49 1.31
N ARG A 79 -12.18 -0.35 2.17
CA ARG A 79 -12.73 0.07 3.47
C ARG A 79 -11.74 -0.17 4.60
N ILE A 80 -10.81 0.77 4.81
CA ILE A 80 -9.88 0.76 5.95
C ILE A 80 -10.04 2.02 6.82
N PRO A 81 -9.70 1.96 8.13
CA PRO A 81 -9.66 3.15 8.97
C PRO A 81 -8.45 4.03 8.59
N TYR A 82 -8.63 4.91 7.59
CA TYR A 82 -7.55 5.69 6.97
C TYR A 82 -6.73 6.49 7.98
N ALA A 83 -7.38 7.22 8.89
CA ALA A 83 -6.69 8.02 9.90
C ALA A 83 -5.75 7.17 10.78
N LYS A 84 -6.17 5.94 11.10
CA LYS A 84 -5.35 5.00 11.87
C LYS A 84 -4.17 4.48 11.04
N ILE A 85 -4.43 4.09 9.79
CA ILE A 85 -3.40 3.55 8.88
C ILE A 85 -2.33 4.61 8.60
N THR A 86 -2.73 5.82 8.24
CA THR A 86 -1.81 6.95 8.01
C THR A 86 -1.03 7.30 9.26
N GLY A 87 -1.67 7.30 10.45
CA GLY A 87 -0.99 7.53 11.71
C GLY A 87 0.08 6.49 12.03
N ILE A 88 -0.23 5.21 11.83
CA ILE A 88 0.73 4.10 12.02
C ILE A 88 1.88 4.22 11.02
N LEU A 89 1.58 4.47 9.74
CA LEU A 89 2.58 4.58 8.68
C LEU A 89 3.52 5.76 8.92
N ASN A 90 2.99 6.92 9.31
CA ASN A 90 3.78 8.10 9.68
C ASN A 90 4.70 7.80 10.86
N HIS A 91 4.17 7.19 11.92
CA HIS A 91 4.97 6.87 13.09
C HIS A 91 6.10 5.87 12.77
N PHE A 92 5.80 4.88 11.94
CA PHE A 92 6.80 3.92 11.48
C PHE A 92 7.89 4.61 10.64
N SER A 93 7.50 5.49 9.71
CA SER A 93 8.44 6.27 8.92
C SER A 93 9.35 7.14 9.78
N GLU A 94 8.81 7.80 10.80
CA GLU A 94 9.61 8.59 11.76
C GLU A 94 10.63 7.75 12.51
N ILE A 95 10.25 6.54 12.94
CA ILE A 95 11.18 5.61 13.61
C ILE A 95 12.29 5.20 12.66
N MET A 96 11.95 4.79 11.43
CA MET A 96 12.93 4.37 10.43
C MET A 96 13.92 5.49 10.11
N ASN A 97 13.45 6.73 9.98
CA ASN A 97 14.31 7.89 9.71
C ASN A 97 15.25 8.25 10.87
N ARG A 98 15.00 7.73 12.09
CA ARG A 98 15.90 7.91 13.25
C ARG A 98 16.93 6.79 13.36
N VAL A 99 16.61 5.60 12.86
CA VAL A 99 17.44 4.40 12.99
C VAL A 99 18.37 4.22 11.79
N CYS A 100 17.94 4.64 10.60
CA CYS A 100 18.70 4.60 9.34
C CYS A 100 19.29 5.97 8.98
#